data_AF-A0A1Y3VCH0-F1
#
_entry.id   AF-A0A1Y3VCH0-F1
#
_cell.length_a   1.000
_cell.length_b   1.000
_cell.length_c   1.000
_cell.angle_alpha   90.00
_cell.angle_beta   90.00
_cell.angle_gamma   90.00
#
_symmetry.space_group_name_H-M   'P 1'
#
loop_
_entity.id
_entity.type
_entity.pdbx_description
1 polymer ?
#
loop_
_entity_poly.entity_id
_entity_poly.type
_entity_poly.pdbx_seq_one_letter_code
_entity_poly.pdbx_strand_id
1 'polypeptide(L)'
;MHLNGTLQNMHLWRGLQVADGGVLAADLNLGLFDDGLRIGLWGGTDFTGDYKEFDYYVSYSVAGFTFAVWDIFNYSPELPFSKDIFNYNKYSTSHFLDFSVAYNFDTKLNVPLRLYWATIFAGRT
;
A
#
# COMPACT_ATOMS: atom_id res chain seq x y z
N MET A 1 17.54 -5.42 -4.28
CA MET A 1 16.96 -4.06 -4.19
C MET A 1 16.22 -3.81 -5.48
N HIS A 2 14.99 -3.35 -5.39
CA HIS A 2 14.09 -3.16 -6.52
C HIS A 2 13.55 -1.71 -6.48
N LEU A 3 13.52 -1.05 -7.63
CA LEU A 3 12.95 0.29 -7.80
C LEU A 3 12.01 0.25 -9.00
N ASN A 4 10.75 0.64 -8.79
CA ASN A 4 9.75 0.73 -9.84
C ASN A 4 9.11 2.11 -9.82
N GLY A 5 8.76 2.64 -11.00
CA GLY A 5 8.05 3.90 -11.16
C GLY A 5 6.84 3.68 -12.07
N THR A 6 5.72 4.31 -11.72
CA THR A 6 4.48 4.20 -12.49
C THR A 6 3.90 5.58 -12.81
N LEU A 7 3.31 5.66 -13.99
CA LEU A 7 2.46 6.77 -14.42
C LEU A 7 1.09 6.20 -14.72
N GLN A 8 0.07 6.70 -14.04
CA GLN A 8 -1.31 6.23 -14.15
C GLN A 8 -2.22 7.41 -14.47
N ASN A 9 -3.35 7.17 -15.15
CA ASN A 9 -4.37 8.20 -15.40
C ASN A 9 -5.37 8.35 -14.23
N MET A 10 -5.32 7.43 -13.26
CA MET A 10 -6.10 7.43 -12.02
C MET A 10 -5.45 6.49 -11.00
N HIS A 11 -5.80 6.64 -9.71
CA HIS A 11 -5.41 5.71 -8.65
C HIS A 11 -6.64 5.09 -7.98
N LEU A 12 -6.76 3.76 -8.08
CA LEU A 12 -7.79 2.98 -7.41
C LEU A 12 -7.19 2.21 -6.24
N TRP A 13 -7.83 2.29 -5.08
CA TRP A 13 -7.50 1.48 -3.92
C TRP A 13 -8.75 0.76 -3.43
N ARG A 14 -8.72 -0.58 -3.46
CA ARG A 14 -9.85 -1.45 -3.04
C ARG A 14 -11.18 -1.16 -3.74
N GLY A 15 -11.13 -0.72 -4.99
CA GLY A 15 -12.31 -0.36 -5.77
C GLY A 15 -12.84 1.05 -5.51
N LEU A 16 -12.23 1.81 -4.58
CA LEU A 16 -12.47 3.22 -4.40
C LEU A 16 -11.50 4.03 -5.25
N GLN A 17 -12.02 5.10 -5.86
CA GLN A 17 -11.20 6.10 -6.53
C GLN A 17 -10.57 7.02 -5.49
N VAL A 18 -9.24 6.99 -5.41
CA VAL A 18 -8.47 7.80 -4.46
C VAL A 18 -7.90 9.03 -5.16
N ALA A 19 -7.53 8.91 -6.44
CA ALA A 19 -7.19 10.03 -7.30
C ALA A 19 -7.83 9.84 -8.68
N ASP A 20 -8.43 10.91 -9.21
CA ASP A 20 -9.15 10.93 -10.50
C ASP A 20 -8.34 11.51 -11.66
N GLY A 21 -7.18 12.08 -11.37
CA GLY A 21 -6.21 12.60 -12.33
C GLY A 21 -4.96 11.74 -12.50
N GLY A 22 -4.01 12.25 -13.29
CA GLY A 22 -2.74 11.58 -13.52
C GLY A 22 -1.91 11.48 -12.24
N VAL A 23 -1.45 10.27 -11.92
CA VAL A 23 -0.65 9.95 -10.73
C VAL A 23 0.72 9.45 -11.13
N LEU A 24 1.74 10.05 -10.54
CA LEU A 24 3.12 9.54 -10.53
C LEU A 24 3.36 8.82 -9.21
N ALA A 25 3.85 7.58 -9.28
CA ALA A 25 4.23 6.84 -8.09
C ALA A 25 5.56 6.12 -8.24
N ALA A 26 6.17 5.81 -7.10
CA ALA A 26 7.41 5.06 -7.00
C ALA A 26 7.31 4.01 -5.88
N ASP A 27 7.90 2.85 -6.11
CA ASP A 27 8.08 1.78 -5.15
C ASP A 27 9.57 1.47 -5.03
N LEU A 28 10.11 1.56 -3.81
CA LEU A 28 11.48 1.18 -3.49
C LEU A 28 11.43 0.08 -2.44
N ASN A 29 11.97 -1.10 -2.76
CA ASN A 29 11.94 -2.21 -1.82
C ASN A 29 13.23 -3.05 -1.79
N LEU A 30 13.43 -3.69 -0.66
CA LEU A 30 14.49 -4.64 -0.39
C LEU A 30 13.88 -6.03 -0.24
N GLY A 31 14.24 -6.92 -1.15
CA GLY A 31 13.92 -8.34 -1.06
C GLY A 31 15.00 -9.12 -0.31
N LEU A 32 14.55 -10.01 0.58
CA LEU A 32 15.34 -10.94 1.38
C LEU A 32 14.77 -12.34 1.17
N PHE A 33 15.59 -13.37 1.41
CA PHE A 33 15.20 -14.79 1.25
C PHE A 33 14.61 -15.07 -0.13
N ASP A 34 15.38 -14.78 -1.19
CA ASP A 34 14.95 -14.94 -2.58
C ASP A 34 13.63 -14.20 -2.90
N ASP A 35 13.55 -12.95 -2.45
CA ASP A 35 12.35 -12.09 -2.53
C ASP A 35 11.12 -12.62 -1.78
N GLY A 36 11.29 -13.64 -0.92
CA GLY A 36 10.25 -14.16 -0.05
C GLY A 36 9.79 -13.14 1.00
N LEU A 37 10.71 -12.35 1.57
CA LEU A 37 10.40 -11.22 2.44
C LEU A 37 10.74 -9.92 1.72
N ARG A 38 9.82 -8.97 1.67
CA ARG A 38 10.03 -7.63 1.10
C ARG A 38 9.71 -6.57 2.12
N ILE A 39 10.59 -5.60 2.24
CA ILE A 39 10.39 -4.39 3.05
C ILE A 39 10.54 -3.21 2.10
N GLY A 40 9.57 -2.31 2.06
CA GLY A 40 9.55 -1.26 1.06
C GLY A 40 8.87 0.01 1.49
N LEU A 41 9.07 1.01 0.64
CA LEU A 41 8.47 2.32 0.66
C LEU A 41 7.70 2.50 -0.64
N TRP A 42 6.46 2.95 -0.53
CA TRP A 42 5.67 3.38 -1.69
C TRP A 42 5.35 4.86 -1.55
N GLY A 43 5.29 5.58 -2.66
CA GLY A 43 4.82 6.95 -2.62
C GLY A 43 4.19 7.35 -3.94
N GLY A 44 3.12 8.13 -3.85
CA GLY A 44 2.37 8.60 -5.01
C GLY A 44 1.97 10.06 -4.84
N THR A 45 1.91 10.79 -5.95
CA THR A 45 1.33 12.13 -6.00
C THR A 45 0.58 12.32 -7.30
N ASP A 46 -0.53 13.04 -7.26
CA ASP A 46 -1.18 13.49 -8.49
C ASP A 46 -0.52 14.76 -9.05
N PHE A 47 -0.91 15.14 -10.26
CA PHE A 47 -0.42 16.34 -10.92
C PHE A 47 -1.04 17.65 -10.42
N THR A 48 -2.16 17.59 -9.69
CA THR A 48 -2.82 18.79 -9.12
C THR A 48 -2.28 19.14 -7.73
N GLY A 49 -1.67 18.18 -7.03
CA GLY A 49 -1.14 18.31 -5.67
C GLY A 49 -2.14 17.98 -4.57
N ASP A 50 -3.32 17.47 -4.92
CA ASP A 50 -4.41 17.19 -3.99
C ASP A 50 -4.24 15.81 -3.34
N TYR A 51 -3.78 14.83 -4.11
CA TYR A 51 -3.40 13.50 -3.64
C TYR A 51 -1.89 13.41 -3.41
N LYS A 52 -1.50 13.02 -2.19
CA LYS A 52 -0.14 12.60 -1.89
C LYS A 52 -0.15 11.46 -0.88
N GLU A 53 0.63 10.42 -1.12
CA GLU A 53 0.68 9.25 -0.26
C GLU A 53 2.13 8.81 -0.08
N PHE A 54 2.45 8.31 1.10
CA PHE A 54 3.75 7.75 1.41
C PHE A 54 3.63 6.62 2.42
N ASP A 55 3.95 5.41 2.00
CA ASP A 55 3.67 4.22 2.79
C ASP A 55 4.93 3.46 3.13
N TYR A 56 4.87 2.76 4.24
CA TYR A 56 5.83 1.75 4.63
C TYR A 56 5.13 0.39 4.55
N TYR A 57 5.81 -0.62 4.03
CA TYR A 57 5.23 -1.96 4.02
C TYR A 57 6.25 -3.05 4.27
N VAL A 58 5.73 -4.16 4.78
CA VAL A 58 6.40 -5.44 4.81
C VAL A 58 5.47 -6.50 4.21
N SER A 59 6.01 -7.37 3.37
CA SER A 59 5.28 -8.52 2.86
C SER A 59 6.12 -9.78 2.89
N TYR A 60 5.47 -10.90 3.15
CA TYR A 60 6.11 -12.21 3.21
C TYR A 60 5.32 -13.21 2.37
N SER A 61 6.01 -13.89 1.47
CA SER A 61 5.45 -14.89 0.57
C SER A 61 6.08 -16.26 0.80
N VAL A 62 5.23 -17.26 1.02
CA VAL A 62 5.66 -18.65 1.26
C VAL A 62 4.59 -19.63 0.77
N ALA A 63 5.00 -20.63 -0.01
CA ALA A 63 4.16 -21.74 -0.45
C ALA A 63 2.78 -21.34 -1.04
N GLY A 64 2.74 -20.25 -1.81
CA GLY A 64 1.54 -19.71 -2.43
C GLY A 64 0.76 -18.70 -1.58
N PHE A 65 1.06 -18.57 -0.28
CA PHE A 65 0.53 -17.50 0.57
C PHE A 65 1.37 -16.24 0.44
N THR A 66 0.71 -15.08 0.51
CA THR A 66 1.34 -13.77 0.70
C THR A 66 0.63 -13.05 1.83
N PHE A 67 1.38 -12.59 2.81
CA PHE A 67 0.93 -11.72 3.89
C PHE A 67 1.55 -10.35 3.70
N ALA A 68 0.80 -9.27 3.88
CA ALA A 68 1.37 -7.94 3.88
C ALA A 68 0.75 -7.04 4.94
N VAL A 69 1.59 -6.23 5.57
CA VAL A 69 1.19 -5.14 6.46
C VAL A 69 1.68 -3.84 5.83
N TRP A 70 0.79 -2.86 5.77
CA TRP A 70 1.07 -1.52 5.30
C TRP A 70 0.78 -0.52 6.41
N ASP A 71 1.66 0.44 6.57
CA ASP A 71 1.39 1.70 7.25
C ASP A 71 1.19 2.75 6.17
N ILE A 72 -0.07 3.14 5.96
CA ILE A 72 -0.48 4.01 4.87
C ILE A 72 -0.60 5.43 5.40
N PHE A 73 0.16 6.37 4.81
CA PHE A 73 0.05 7.80 5.11
C PHE A 73 -0.49 8.55 3.91
N ASN A 74 -1.81 8.71 3.89
CA ASN A 74 -2.48 9.47 2.86
C ASN A 74 -2.75 10.92 3.29
N TYR A 75 -2.34 11.84 2.44
CA TYR A 75 -2.67 13.26 2.48
C TYR A 75 -3.92 13.52 1.64
N SER A 76 -4.93 14.10 2.29
CA SER A 76 -6.03 14.77 1.59
C SER A 76 -6.24 16.13 2.27
N PRO A 77 -6.20 17.27 1.55
CA PRO A 77 -6.30 18.61 2.11
C PRO A 77 -7.53 18.83 2.99
N GLU A 78 -8.60 18.09 2.69
CA GLU A 78 -9.93 18.24 3.30
C GLU A 78 -10.07 17.52 4.65
N LEU A 79 -9.13 16.63 4.99
CA LEU A 79 -9.21 15.80 6.19
C LEU A 79 -8.60 16.52 7.41
N PRO A 80 -9.25 16.49 8.60
CA PRO A 80 -8.85 17.29 9.77
C PRO A 80 -7.65 16.74 10.56
N PHE A 81 -6.83 15.89 9.93
CA PHE A 81 -5.74 15.19 10.61
C PHE A 81 -4.38 15.82 10.29
N SER A 82 -3.36 15.44 11.07
CA SER A 82 -2.02 15.98 10.91
C SER A 82 -1.43 15.67 9.53
N LYS A 83 -0.70 16.65 9.00
CA LYS A 83 0.10 16.56 7.77
C LYS A 83 1.54 16.10 8.04
N ASP A 84 1.86 15.85 9.31
CA ASP A 84 3.17 15.36 9.74
C ASP A 84 3.21 13.82 9.66
N ILE A 85 4.09 13.32 8.79
CA ILE A 85 4.35 11.88 8.60
C ILE A 85 4.94 11.19 9.84
N PHE A 86 5.45 11.97 10.79
CA PHE A 86 5.95 11.43 12.06
C PHE A 86 4.90 11.50 13.17
N ASN A 87 3.68 11.94 12.88
CA ASN A 87 2.61 11.95 13.86
C ASN A 87 1.94 10.58 14.00
N TYR A 88 2.36 9.82 15.00
CA TYR A 88 1.76 8.53 15.37
C TYR A 88 0.75 8.63 16.54
N ASN A 89 0.28 9.83 16.88
CA ASN A 89 -0.76 10.00 17.90
C ASN A 89 -2.12 9.51 17.38
N LYS A 90 -2.68 8.48 18.02
CA LYS A 90 -3.95 7.84 17.64
C LYS A 90 -5.15 8.77 17.45
N TYR A 91 -5.14 9.97 18.02
CA TYR A 91 -6.25 10.95 17.91
C TYR A 91 -6.08 11.98 16.78
N SER A 92 -4.90 12.05 16.18
CA SER A 92 -4.58 13.09 15.18
C SER A 92 -3.74 12.60 14.00
N THR A 93 -3.35 11.33 14.03
CA THR A 93 -2.57 10.70 12.97
C THR A 93 -3.41 10.54 11.70
N SER A 94 -2.79 10.76 10.54
CA SER A 94 -3.37 10.40 9.25
C SER A 94 -3.07 8.96 8.85
N HIS A 95 -2.22 8.28 9.63
CA HIS A 95 -1.82 6.90 9.38
C HIS A 95 -2.96 5.92 9.64
N PHE A 96 -3.04 4.90 8.80
CA PHE A 96 -3.84 3.72 9.07
C PHE A 96 -3.11 2.45 8.65
N LEU A 97 -3.31 1.41 9.44
CA LEU A 97 -2.65 0.13 9.26
C LEU A 97 -3.56 -0.83 8.52
N ASP A 98 -3.01 -1.36 7.45
CA ASP A 98 -3.67 -2.30 6.58
C ASP A 98 -3.01 -3.67 6.66
N PHE A 99 -3.83 -4.71 6.81
CA PHE A 99 -3.36 -6.09 6.74
C PHE A 99 -4.04 -6.81 5.59
N SER A 100 -3.27 -7.58 4.83
CA SER A 100 -3.77 -8.41 3.75
C SER A 100 -3.18 -9.81 3.75
N VAL A 101 -4.00 -10.74 3.28
CA VAL A 101 -3.63 -12.14 3.03
C VAL A 101 -4.10 -12.50 1.64
N ALA A 102 -3.22 -13.15 0.87
CA ALA A 102 -3.54 -13.71 -0.42
C ALA A 102 -3.09 -15.16 -0.52
N TYR A 103 -3.79 -15.95 -1.33
CA TYR A 103 -3.34 -17.28 -1.72
C TYR A 103 -3.47 -17.47 -3.23
N ASN A 104 -2.38 -17.90 -3.87
CA ASN A 104 -2.34 -18.25 -5.28
C ASN A 104 -2.54 -19.76 -5.46
N PHE A 105 -3.66 -20.16 -6.06
CA PHE A 105 -4.00 -21.56 -6.28
C PHE A 105 -3.18 -22.21 -7.39
N ASP A 106 -2.57 -21.40 -8.26
CA ASP A 106 -1.71 -21.87 -9.35
C ASP A 106 -0.52 -22.68 -8.81
N THR A 107 0.03 -22.28 -7.66
CA THR A 107 1.24 -22.87 -7.05
C THR A 107 1.10 -24.36 -6.71
N LYS A 108 -0.12 -24.85 -6.44
CA LYS A 108 -0.34 -26.27 -6.07
C LYS A 108 -1.40 -26.96 -6.90
N LEU A 109 -2.40 -26.23 -7.39
CA LEU A 109 -3.54 -26.79 -8.10
C LEU A 109 -3.50 -26.50 -9.60
N ASN A 110 -2.54 -25.69 -10.09
CA ASN A 110 -2.48 -25.21 -11.49
C ASN A 110 -3.81 -24.57 -11.94
N VAL A 111 -4.47 -23.87 -11.02
CA VAL A 111 -5.70 -23.11 -11.29
C VAL A 111 -5.33 -21.62 -11.25
N PRO A 112 -5.58 -20.85 -12.32
CA PRO A 112 -5.25 -19.42 -12.38
C PRO A 112 -6.23 -18.58 -11.55
N LEU A 113 -6.29 -18.85 -10.25
CA LEU A 113 -7.16 -18.19 -9.27
C LEU A 113 -6.30 -17.68 -8.12
N ARG A 114 -6.55 -16.43 -7.71
CA ARG A 114 -5.99 -15.84 -6.51
C ARG A 114 -7.11 -15.36 -5.60
N LEU A 115 -7.11 -15.81 -4.36
CA LEU A 115 -7.96 -15.23 -3.31
C LEU A 115 -7.18 -14.13 -2.59
N TYR A 116 -7.87 -13.05 -2.28
CA TYR A 116 -7.32 -11.89 -1.60
C TYR A 116 -8.33 -11.40 -0.56
N TRP A 117 -7.87 -11.22 0.67
CA TRP A 117 -8.62 -10.61 1.74
C TRP A 117 -7.74 -9.54 2.39
N ALA A 118 -8.35 -8.41 2.75
CA ALA A 118 -7.62 -7.33 3.39
C ALA A 118 -8.55 -6.49 4.27
N THR A 119 -7.98 -5.89 5.31
CA THR A 119 -8.70 -5.12 6.33
C THR A 119 -7.85 -4.00 6.89
N ILE A 120 -8.46 -2.84 7.14
CA ILE A 120 -7.87 -1.80 7.97
C ILE A 120 -8.15 -2.20 9.42
N PHE A 121 -7.10 -2.43 10.21
CA PHE A 121 -7.26 -2.94 11.57
C PHE A 121 -6.88 -1.92 12.64
N ALA A 122 -6.23 -0.83 12.27
CA ALA A 122 -5.88 0.26 13.18
C ALA A 122 -5.68 1.59 12.44
N GLY A 123 -5.68 2.68 13.20
CA GLY A 123 -5.53 4.03 12.67
C GLY A 123 -6.86 4.66 12.30
N ARG A 124 -6.80 5.65 11.41
CA ARG A 124 -7.81 6.70 11.17
C ARG A 124 -9.27 6.32 11.51
N THR A 125 -9.77 6.89 12.62
CA THR A 125 -11.17 6.93 13.09
C THR A 125 -11.68 8.35 13.11
#